data_AF-A0A6L7S333-F1
#
_entry.id   AF-A0A6L7S333-F1
#
_cell.length_a   1.000
_cell.length_b   1.000
_cell.length_c   1.000
_cell.angle_alpha   90.00
_cell.angle_beta   90.00
_cell.angle_gamma   90.00
#
_symmetry.space_group_name_H-M   'P 1'
#
loop_
_entity.id
_entity.type
_entity.pdbx_description
1 polymer ?
#
loop_
_entity_poly.entity_id
_entity_poly.type
_entity_poly.pdbx_seq_one_letter_code
_entity_poly.pdbx_strand_id
1 'polypeptide(L)'
;RQRGTDFQFTIRRANPDGATPLIARERFADRRLADRAADTAFMACLWTCFGPDPFVRGNLDAGRLSWVFGREVVPAEDPFDPASYESTLVIDEARARASFPKAFDGSCGP
;
A
#
# COMPACT_ATOMS: atom_id res chain seq x y z
N ARG A 1 8.53 -16.88 -19.27
CA ARG A 1 9.44 -15.72 -19.11
C ARG A 1 8.65 -14.62 -18.41
N GLN A 2 8.56 -14.65 -17.08
CA GLN A 2 7.86 -13.59 -16.34
C GLN A 2 8.79 -12.37 -16.30
N ARG A 3 8.34 -11.27 -16.90
CA ARG A 3 8.99 -9.97 -16.76
C ARG A 3 8.52 -9.43 -15.42
N GLY A 4 9.43 -9.30 -14.46
CA GLY A 4 9.14 -8.60 -13.20
C GLY A 4 8.67 -7.19 -13.54
N THR A 5 7.46 -6.87 -13.10
CA THR A 5 6.76 -5.62 -13.40
C THR A 5 7.54 -4.43 -12.85
N ASP A 6 7.69 -3.37 -13.65
CA ASP A 6 8.53 -2.19 -13.41
C ASP A 6 8.10 -1.28 -12.22
N PHE A 7 7.25 -1.79 -11.32
CA PHE A 7 6.93 -1.10 -10.08
C PHE A 7 7.55 -1.86 -8.90
N GLN A 8 8.76 -1.46 -8.54
CA GLN A 8 9.35 -1.86 -7.26
C GLN A 8 8.69 -1.07 -6.14
N PHE A 9 7.60 -1.62 -5.61
CA PHE A 9 6.90 -1.09 -4.45
C PHE A 9 7.55 -1.46 -3.11
N THR A 10 8.67 -2.18 -3.17
CA THR A 10 9.51 -2.49 -2.02
C THR A 10 10.85 -1.77 -2.14
N ILE A 11 11.34 -1.15 -1.07
CA ILE A 11 12.69 -0.60 -0.99
C ILE A 11 13.72 -1.75 -1.07
N ARG A 12 14.77 -1.58 -1.89
CA ARG A 12 15.82 -2.60 -2.08
C ARG A 12 16.67 -2.86 -0.84
N ARG A 13 16.68 -1.90 0.09
CA ARG A 13 17.44 -1.95 1.33
C ARG A 13 16.63 -1.28 2.43
N ALA A 14 16.55 -1.92 3.59
CA ALA A 14 16.03 -1.28 4.79
C ALA A 14 16.88 -0.06 5.13
N ASN A 15 16.23 1.02 5.58
CA ASN A 15 16.92 2.19 6.09
C ASN A 15 17.58 1.85 7.44
N PRO A 16 18.90 2.09 7.63
CA PRO A 16 19.59 1.87 8.90
C PRO A 16 18.99 2.65 10.08
N ASP A 17 18.33 3.79 9.80
CA ASP A 17 17.69 4.64 10.82
C ASP A 17 16.24 4.20 11.15
N GLY A 18 15.81 3.04 10.65
CA GLY A 18 14.46 2.51 10.85
C GLY A 18 13.48 2.86 9.71
N ALA A 19 12.28 2.30 9.76
CA ALA A 19 11.30 2.50 8.70
C ALA A 19 10.71 3.91 8.77
N THR A 20 10.55 4.57 7.62
CA THR A 20 9.90 5.89 7.55
C THR A 20 8.49 5.79 8.16
N PRO A 21 8.13 6.59 9.17
CA PRO A 21 6.83 6.47 9.82
C PRO A 21 5.66 6.59 8.82
N LEU A 22 4.69 5.68 8.92
CA LEU A 22 3.46 5.77 8.14
C LEU A 22 2.60 6.91 8.67
N ILE A 23 2.19 7.80 7.76
CA ILE A 23 1.30 8.92 8.07
C ILE A 23 0.03 8.79 7.24
N ALA A 24 -1.14 8.92 7.87
CA ALA A 24 -2.40 8.97 7.13
C ALA A 24 -2.47 10.30 6.37
N ARG A 25 -2.67 10.24 5.04
CA ARG A 25 -2.73 11.43 4.19
C ARG A 25 -4.15 11.68 3.69
N GLU A 26 -4.56 12.95 3.73
CA GLU A 26 -5.83 13.37 3.14
C GLU A 26 -5.73 13.44 1.62
N ARG A 27 -6.73 12.90 0.91
CA ARG A 27 -6.80 12.89 -0.56
C ARG A 27 -7.82 13.92 -1.01
N PHE A 28 -7.33 15.06 -1.52
CA PHE A 28 -8.16 16.09 -2.13
C PHE A 28 -8.42 15.82 -3.62
N ALA A 29 -9.50 16.43 -4.15
CA ALA A 29 -10.00 16.19 -5.50
C ALA A 29 -9.08 16.71 -6.62
N ASP A 30 -8.19 17.65 -6.30
CA ASP A 30 -7.21 18.28 -7.21
C ASP A 30 -5.95 17.43 -7.45
N ARG A 31 -5.88 16.22 -6.87
CA ARG A 31 -4.76 15.32 -7.08
C ARG A 31 -4.55 14.99 -8.56
N ARG A 32 -3.29 15.05 -8.97
CA ARG A 32 -2.85 14.80 -10.34
C ARG A 32 -3.29 13.39 -10.76
N LEU A 33 -3.75 13.27 -12.01
CA LEU A 33 -4.24 11.99 -12.56
C LEU A 33 -3.18 10.87 -12.46
N ALA A 34 -1.91 11.21 -12.68
CA ALA A 34 -0.79 10.27 -12.58
C ALA A 34 -0.64 9.70 -11.16
N ASP A 35 -0.78 10.52 -10.12
CA ASP A 35 -0.68 10.07 -8.72
C ASP A 35 -1.84 9.14 -8.36
N ARG A 36 -3.05 9.43 -8.86
CA ARG A 36 -4.23 8.58 -8.68
C ARG A 36 -4.08 7.22 -9.37
N ALA A 37 -3.49 7.21 -10.56
CA ALA A 37 -3.19 5.98 -11.28
C ALA A 37 -2.14 5.13 -10.54
N ALA A 38 -1.09 5.77 -10.01
CA ALA A 38 -0.07 5.10 -9.21
C ALA A 38 -0.64 4.49 -7.93
N ASP A 39 -1.51 5.19 -7.20
CA ASP A 39 -2.17 4.64 -6.01
C ASP A 39 -3.07 3.44 -6.36
N THR A 40 -3.77 3.50 -7.50
CA THR A 40 -4.62 2.39 -7.97
C THR A 40 -3.78 1.16 -8.29
N ALA A 41 -2.66 1.33 -9.00
CA ALA A 41 -1.74 0.24 -9.32
C ALA A 41 -1.09 -0.33 -8.05
N PHE A 42 -0.71 0.53 -7.10
CA PHE A 42 -0.19 0.11 -5.81
C PHE A 42 -1.21 -0.74 -5.05
N MET A 43 -2.47 -0.32 -5.01
CA MET A 43 -3.53 -1.09 -4.37
C MET A 43 -3.78 -2.44 -5.05
N ALA A 44 -3.76 -2.48 -6.39
CA ALA A 44 -3.91 -3.72 -7.14
C ALA A 44 -2.81 -4.73 -6.80
N CYS A 45 -1.58 -4.25 -6.64
CA CYS A 45 -0.46 -5.07 -6.22
C CYS A 45 -0.58 -5.55 -4.78
N LEU A 46 -0.96 -4.69 -3.85
CA LEU A 46 -1.22 -5.10 -2.46
C LEU A 46 -2.30 -6.19 -2.40
N TRP A 47 -3.42 -5.99 -3.10
CA TRP A 47 -4.50 -6.97 -3.16
C TRP A 47 -4.06 -8.30 -3.80
N THR A 48 -3.29 -8.24 -4.90
CA THR A 48 -2.78 -9.45 -5.58
C THR A 48 -1.82 -10.24 -4.70
N CYS A 49 -0.99 -9.55 -3.89
CA CYS A 49 0.01 -10.18 -3.04
C CYS A 49 -0.56 -10.71 -1.73
N PHE A 50 -1.45 -9.96 -1.08
CA PHE A 50 -1.88 -10.22 0.30
C PHE A 50 -3.38 -10.49 0.43
N GLY A 51 -4.20 -9.99 -0.50
CA GLY A 51 -5.65 -10.14 -0.42
C GLY A 51 -6.24 -9.54 0.86
N PRO A 52 -7.22 -10.21 1.49
CA PRO A 52 -7.83 -9.74 2.72
C PRO A 52 -7.05 -10.14 4.00
N ASP A 53 -6.00 -10.95 3.87
CA ASP A 53 -5.27 -11.45 5.03
C ASP A 53 -4.31 -10.39 5.60
N PRO A 54 -4.07 -10.38 6.93
CA PRO A 54 -3.04 -9.54 7.52
C PRO A 54 -1.65 -9.84 6.95
N PHE A 55 -0.86 -8.80 6.73
CA PHE A 55 0.49 -8.90 6.20
C PHE A 55 1.47 -8.00 6.95
N VAL A 56 2.73 -8.42 7.01
CA VAL A 56 3.81 -7.62 7.58
C VAL A 56 4.13 -6.48 6.62
N ARG A 57 4.18 -5.25 7.15
CA ARG A 57 4.50 -4.04 6.36
C ARG A 57 5.80 -4.22 5.55
N GLY A 58 6.86 -4.71 6.19
CA GLY A 58 8.15 -4.96 5.57
C GLY A 58 8.68 -3.73 4.80
N ASN A 59 9.40 -4.00 3.71
CA ASN A 59 10.06 -2.97 2.90
C ASN A 59 9.10 -2.21 1.96
N LEU A 60 7.79 -2.20 2.16
CA LEU A 60 6.87 -1.46 1.30
C LEU A 60 7.21 0.04 1.26
N ASP A 61 7.01 0.67 0.10
CA ASP A 61 7.18 2.11 -0.11
C ASP A 61 6.27 2.89 0.84
N ALA A 62 6.85 3.40 1.92
CA ALA A 62 6.14 4.17 2.93
C ALA A 62 5.48 5.44 2.35
N GLY A 63 6.07 6.03 1.31
CA GLY A 63 5.55 7.22 0.64
C GLY A 63 4.26 6.94 -0.12
N ARG A 64 4.11 5.76 -0.74
CA ARG A 64 2.87 5.30 -1.36
C ARG A 64 1.89 4.71 -0.36
N LEU A 65 2.39 3.90 0.58
CA LEU A 65 1.59 3.28 1.63
C LEU A 65 0.87 4.34 2.48
N SER A 66 1.52 5.46 2.79
CA SER A 66 0.92 6.60 3.51
C SER A 66 -0.34 7.20 2.85
N TRP A 67 -0.55 7.01 1.53
CA TRP A 67 -1.73 7.55 0.84
C TRP A 67 -2.97 6.66 0.95
N VAL A 68 -2.76 5.36 1.20
CA VAL A 68 -3.83 4.38 1.41
C VAL A 68 -3.97 4.00 2.89
N PHE A 69 -2.96 4.31 3.71
CA PHE A 69 -2.92 4.05 5.13
C PHE A 69 -3.95 4.89 5.91
N GLY A 70 -4.60 4.26 6.89
CA GLY A 70 -5.69 4.83 7.69
C GLY A 70 -7.05 4.84 6.98
N ARG A 71 -7.13 4.27 5.77
CA ARG A 71 -8.39 4.20 4.99
C ARG A 71 -8.58 2.82 4.39
N GLU A 72 -7.77 2.48 3.40
CA GLU A 72 -7.86 1.21 2.69
C GLU A 72 -6.89 0.18 3.25
N VAL A 73 -5.77 0.64 3.81
CA VAL A 73 -4.84 -0.17 4.60
C VAL A 73 -4.88 0.33 6.03
N VAL A 74 -5.13 -0.55 6.97
CA VAL A 74 -5.26 -0.23 8.40
C VAL A 74 -4.33 -1.11 9.23
N PRO A 75 -3.96 -0.68 10.45
CA PRO A 75 -3.28 -1.55 11.40
C PRO A 75 -4.06 -2.84 11.66
N ALA A 76 -3.36 -3.97 11.67
CA ALA A 76 -3.91 -5.27 12.08
C ALA A 76 -3.58 -5.62 13.54
N GLU A 77 -2.92 -4.71 14.25
CA GLU A 77 -2.44 -4.86 15.62
C GLU A 77 -2.72 -3.58 16.45
N ASP A 78 -2.88 -3.73 17.76
CA ASP A 78 -3.02 -2.64 18.73
C ASP A 78 -2.22 -3.00 20.01
N PRO A 79 -1.19 -2.24 20.40
CA PRO A 79 -0.72 -0.98 19.79
C PRO A 79 -0.01 -1.20 18.44
N PHE A 80 -0.18 -0.24 17.52
CA PHE A 80 0.49 -0.22 16.22
C PHE A 80 1.70 0.72 16.21
N ASP A 81 2.85 0.23 15.74
CA ASP A 81 4.03 1.05 15.52
C ASP A 81 4.15 1.48 14.04
N PRO A 82 3.92 2.77 13.70
CA PRO A 82 4.03 3.25 12.31
C PRO A 82 5.47 3.28 11.78
N ALA A 83 6.49 3.12 12.62
CA ALA A 83 7.91 3.17 12.26
C ALA A 83 8.60 1.79 12.28
N SER A 84 7.87 0.71 12.56
CA SER A 84 8.40 -0.65 12.51
C SER A 84 8.16 -1.31 11.14
N TYR A 85 9.12 -2.15 10.73
CA TYR A 85 9.01 -3.02 9.55
C TYR A 85 8.19 -4.28 9.84
N GLU A 86 8.11 -4.67 11.10
CA GLU A 86 7.43 -5.88 11.56
C GLU A 86 5.94 -5.65 11.81
N SER A 87 5.51 -4.38 11.82
CA SER A 87 4.11 -4.03 12.08
C SER A 87 3.17 -4.68 11.07
N THR A 88 2.08 -5.22 11.58
CA THR A 88 1.09 -5.92 10.76
C THR A 88 0.03 -4.95 10.26
N LEU A 89 -0.27 -5.05 8.97
CA LEU A 89 -1.29 -4.27 8.28
C LEU A 89 -2.33 -5.21 7.67
N VAL A 90 -3.53 -4.70 7.42
CA VAL A 90 -4.58 -5.43 6.71
C VAL A 90 -5.30 -4.49 5.73
N ILE A 91 -5.77 -5.04 4.62
CA ILE A 91 -6.57 -4.30 3.65
C ILE A 91 -8.03 -4.33 4.10
N ASP A 92 -8.65 -3.17 4.32
CA ASP A 92 -10.10 -3.05 4.40
C ASP A 92 -10.67 -3.22 2.99
N GLU A 93 -11.07 -4.45 2.66
CA GLU A 93 -11.56 -4.82 1.33
C GLU A 93 -12.74 -3.94 0.90
N ALA A 94 -13.70 -3.69 1.79
CA ALA A 94 -14.89 -2.91 1.46
C ALA A 94 -14.50 -1.48 1.07
N ARG A 95 -13.61 -0.85 1.86
CA ARG A 95 -13.12 0.50 1.60
C ARG A 95 -12.21 0.57 0.38
N ALA A 96 -11.36 -0.44 0.18
CA ALA A 96 -10.47 -0.55 -0.96
C ALA A 96 -11.26 -0.71 -2.27
N ARG A 97 -12.27 -1.58 -2.32
CA ARG A 97 -13.15 -1.75 -3.50
C ARG A 97 -13.92 -0.48 -3.83
N ALA A 98 -14.42 0.22 -2.82
CA ALA A 98 -15.13 1.48 -3.03
C ALA A 98 -14.22 2.59 -3.56
N SER A 99 -12.97 2.66 -3.07
CA SER A 99 -12.02 3.73 -3.44
C SER A 99 -11.25 3.45 -4.73
N PHE A 100 -10.97 2.18 -5.01
CA PHE A 100 -10.15 1.71 -6.11
C PHE A 100 -10.79 0.49 -6.80
N PRO A 101 -11.99 0.61 -7.38
CA PRO A 101 -12.67 -0.54 -7.99
C PRO A 101 -11.79 -1.23 -9.05
N LYS A 102 -11.05 -0.44 -9.84
CA LYS A 102 -10.12 -0.93 -10.87
C LYS A 102 -8.94 -1.75 -10.32
N ALA A 103 -8.61 -1.63 -9.04
CA ALA A 103 -7.53 -2.41 -8.43
C ALA A 103 -7.89 -3.90 -8.30
N PHE A 104 -9.18 -4.25 -8.39
CA PHE A 104 -9.68 -5.60 -8.21
C PHE A 104 -9.95 -6.33 -9.54
N ASP A 105 -9.70 -5.68 -10.68
CA ASP A 105 -9.92 -6.24 -12.02
C ASP A 105 -8.85 -7.27 -12.44
N GLY A 106 -7.89 -7.59 -11.56
CA GLY A 106 -7.05 -8.79 -11.67
C GLY A 106 -5.64 -8.61 -12.22
N SER A 107 -5.07 -7.40 -12.22
CA SER A 107 -3.66 -7.21 -12.59
C SER A 107 -2.90 -6.24 -11.66
N CYS A 108 -1.77 -6.71 -11.13
CA CYS A 108 -0.74 -5.87 -10.53
C CYS A 108 0.16 -5.30 -11.65
N GLY A 109 -0.18 -4.12 -12.16
CA GLY A 109 0.47 -3.47 -13.30
C GLY A 109 -0.38 -3.48 -14.58
N PRO A 110 -0.03 -2.65 -15.58
CA PRO A 110 -0.90 -2.37 -16.73
C PRO A 110 -1.26 -3.62 -17.54
#